data_AF-A0A1E7F1K7-F1
#
_entry.id   AF-A0A1E7F1K7-F1
#
_cell.length_a   1.000
_cell.length_b   1.000
_cell.length_c   1.000
_cell.angle_alpha   90.00
_cell.angle_beta   90.00
_cell.angle_gamma   90.00
#
_symmetry.space_group_name_H-M   'P 1'
#
loop_
_entity.id
_entity.type
_entity.pdbx_description
1 polymer ?
#
loop_
_entity_poly.entity_id
_entity_poly.type
_entity_poly.pdbx_seq_one_letter_code
_entity_poly.pdbx_strand_id
1 'polypeptide(L)'
;MKFTAAAITLLGLTTFYSTLDCVEGNELKLSAREKMRKDKAERQLQANDAGLVFSRGYICITRQQDFAFIIPQQTSIVPGSEAFSGPGLGLGLNLLGSSTIQSGGIYDPADVQIVDRLGTSAADNFDDGEDFIRDKEQRGQFAGQRQPKFIPQKDPGFFFNGECVATQAAGEQILGHSCIFNLCLGGGGYNCLAIYAGSKFVFNPFEQVLFSSTTFDIDDFPAGAVVPSLPPSYPGTIFGGTGLFVGAVGYVDVITITGSTLTPAVADDDDDSIIKARFPQAGYITQKINVVTNVPLPVAP
;
A
#
# COMPACT_ATOMS: atom_id res chain seq x y z
N MET A 1 24.96 62.91 62.56
CA MET A 1 24.74 64.37 62.39
C MET A 1 24.85 64.69 60.90
N LYS A 2 23.76 65.26 60.32
CA LYS A 2 23.61 65.96 59.01
C LYS A 2 23.94 65.11 57.75
N PHE A 3 23.08 64.96 56.76
CA PHE A 3 22.39 65.97 55.91
C PHE A 3 20.94 65.52 55.59
N THR A 4 19.89 66.26 55.97
CA THR A 4 19.11 67.26 55.19
C THR A 4 18.57 66.79 53.83
N ALA A 5 17.23 66.74 53.76
CA ALA A 5 16.39 66.49 52.60
C ALA A 5 16.11 67.76 51.77
N ALA A 6 15.81 67.60 50.48
CA ALA A 6 14.62 68.18 49.81
C ALA A 6 14.57 67.79 48.32
N ALA A 7 13.40 67.36 47.89
CA ALA A 7 13.01 67.10 46.50
C ALA A 7 12.60 68.40 45.77
N ILE A 8 12.55 68.37 44.43
CA ILE A 8 11.38 68.73 43.57
C ILE A 8 11.80 68.82 42.08
N THR A 9 11.21 67.89 41.29
CA THR A 9 10.78 67.90 39.87
C THR A 9 11.50 68.73 38.78
N LEU A 10 11.83 68.04 37.68
CA LEU A 10 11.48 68.50 36.32
C LEU A 10 11.03 67.30 35.47
N LEU A 11 9.76 67.30 35.07
CA LEU A 11 9.17 66.46 34.03
C LEU A 11 9.72 66.90 32.66
N GLY A 12 10.15 65.95 31.82
CA GLY A 12 10.60 66.26 30.46
C GLY A 12 10.85 65.04 29.56
N LEU A 13 9.85 64.76 28.72
CA LEU A 13 9.91 64.22 27.34
C LEU A 13 10.12 62.71 27.04
N THR A 14 8.98 62.08 26.66
CA THR A 14 8.73 61.29 25.42
C THR A 14 9.56 60.01 25.18
N THR A 15 9.10 58.80 25.50
CA THR A 15 8.17 57.93 24.72
C THR A 15 8.15 58.24 23.21
N PHE A 16 8.86 57.47 22.37
CA PHE A 16 8.53 57.10 20.96
C PHE A 16 9.64 56.21 20.37
N TYR A 17 9.76 54.95 20.80
CA TYR A 17 10.56 53.93 20.11
C TYR A 17 9.87 52.56 20.30
N SER A 18 8.71 52.37 19.66
CA SER A 18 8.07 51.05 19.61
C SER A 18 7.01 50.90 18.50
N THR A 19 6.89 51.87 17.59
CA THR A 19 5.82 51.86 16.58
C THR A 19 6.27 51.46 15.17
N LEU A 20 7.55 51.23 14.89
CA LEU A 20 7.99 50.86 13.54
C LEU A 20 8.01 49.33 13.31
N ASP A 21 8.51 48.53 14.25
CA ASP A 21 8.51 47.05 14.09
C ASP A 21 7.11 46.42 14.14
N CYS A 22 6.14 47.13 14.70
CA CYS A 22 4.75 46.65 14.79
C CYS A 22 3.98 46.88 13.48
N VAL A 23 4.39 47.84 12.64
CA VAL A 23 3.74 48.13 11.35
C VAL A 23 4.14 47.08 10.32
N GLU A 24 5.43 46.74 10.23
CA GLU A 24 5.94 45.76 9.27
C GLU A 24 5.40 44.34 9.52
N GLY A 25 5.30 43.93 10.79
CA GLY A 25 4.67 42.66 11.17
C GLY A 25 3.16 42.61 10.90
N ASN A 26 2.48 43.76 10.92
CA ASN A 26 1.06 43.85 10.58
C ASN A 26 0.82 43.83 9.07
N GLU A 27 1.71 44.43 8.28
CA GLU A 27 1.65 44.36 6.80
C GLU A 27 1.90 42.94 6.29
N LEU A 28 2.87 42.21 6.87
CA LEU A 28 3.10 40.80 6.54
C LEU A 28 1.90 39.91 6.88
N LYS A 29 1.24 40.16 8.02
CA LYS A 29 0.00 39.46 8.39
C LYS A 29 -1.17 39.81 7.49
N LEU A 30 -1.26 41.06 7.02
CA LEU A 30 -2.28 41.49 6.07
C LEU A 30 -2.06 40.83 4.71
N SER A 31 -0.83 40.84 4.21
CA SER A 31 -0.43 40.18 2.96
C SER A 31 -0.69 38.66 3.01
N ALA A 32 -0.38 38.00 4.13
CA ALA A 32 -0.70 36.59 4.32
C ALA A 32 -2.21 36.32 4.33
N ARG A 33 -3.02 37.20 4.96
CA ARG A 33 -4.49 37.10 4.96
C ARG A 33 -5.10 37.37 3.59
N GLU A 34 -4.54 38.32 2.84
CA GLU A 34 -4.95 38.60 1.46
C GLU A 34 -4.59 37.46 0.54
N LYS A 35 -3.39 36.87 0.68
CA LYS A 35 -2.99 35.67 -0.04
C LYS A 35 -3.92 34.49 0.29
N MET A 36 -4.21 34.24 1.57
CA MET A 36 -5.17 33.21 1.95
C MET A 36 -6.59 33.49 1.46
N ARG A 37 -7.02 34.76 1.41
CA ARG A 37 -8.31 35.14 0.82
C ARG A 37 -8.33 34.91 -0.69
N LYS A 38 -7.23 35.20 -1.38
CA LYS A 38 -7.07 34.98 -2.81
C LYS A 38 -7.02 33.49 -3.13
N ASP A 39 -6.23 32.71 -2.40
CA ASP A 39 -6.20 31.25 -2.50
C ASP A 39 -7.57 30.63 -2.20
N LYS A 40 -8.30 31.17 -1.21
CA LYS A 40 -9.68 30.74 -0.89
C LYS A 40 -10.65 31.13 -2.01
N ALA A 41 -10.52 32.31 -2.59
CA ALA A 41 -11.35 32.76 -3.70
C ALA A 41 -11.05 31.99 -5.00
N GLU A 42 -9.79 31.65 -5.25
CA GLU A 42 -9.36 30.77 -6.36
C GLU A 42 -9.87 29.34 -6.15
N ARG A 43 -9.84 28.83 -4.90
CA ARG A 43 -10.49 27.55 -4.55
C ARG A 43 -12.02 27.62 -4.68
N GLN A 44 -12.64 28.76 -4.36
CA GLN A 44 -14.09 28.94 -4.56
C GLN A 44 -14.46 29.12 -6.04
N LEU A 45 -13.59 29.71 -6.85
CA LEU A 45 -13.72 29.77 -8.30
C LEU A 45 -13.57 28.37 -8.92
N GLN A 46 -12.64 27.54 -8.41
CA GLN A 46 -12.58 26.12 -8.77
C GLN A 46 -13.80 25.32 -8.29
N ALA A 47 -14.36 25.65 -7.12
CA ALA A 47 -15.57 25.01 -6.60
C ALA A 47 -16.85 25.40 -7.37
N ASN A 48 -16.83 26.50 -8.15
CA ASN A 48 -17.92 26.87 -9.03
C ASN A 48 -17.93 26.07 -10.35
N ASP A 49 -16.87 25.33 -10.66
CA ASP A 49 -16.87 24.28 -11.69
C ASP A 49 -17.35 22.97 -11.06
N ALA A 50 -18.67 22.85 -10.91
CA ALA A 50 -19.37 21.66 -10.40
C ALA A 50 -19.30 20.45 -11.36
N GLY A 51 -18.15 20.16 -11.99
CA GLY A 51 -18.01 19.11 -12.99
C GLY A 51 -16.59 18.71 -13.40
N LEU A 52 -15.53 19.27 -12.83
CA LEU A 52 -14.16 18.84 -13.17
C LEU A 52 -13.80 17.57 -12.40
N VAL A 53 -13.97 16.43 -13.09
CA VAL A 53 -13.54 15.11 -12.64
C VAL A 53 -12.13 14.86 -13.19
N PHE A 54 -11.14 14.78 -12.31
CA PHE A 54 -9.77 14.43 -12.67
C PHE A 54 -9.58 12.92 -12.55
N SER A 55 -9.10 12.29 -13.63
CA SER A 55 -8.81 10.86 -13.66
C SER A 55 -7.35 10.61 -14.01
N ARG A 56 -6.69 9.73 -13.26
CA ARG A 56 -5.31 9.29 -13.54
C ARG A 56 -5.10 7.88 -13.03
N GLY A 57 -4.35 7.09 -13.79
CA GLY A 57 -3.86 5.78 -13.37
C GLY A 57 -2.43 5.88 -12.82
N TYR A 58 -2.15 5.16 -11.76
CA TYR A 58 -0.81 5.00 -11.20
C TYR A 58 -0.43 3.52 -11.13
N ILE A 59 0.87 3.24 -11.17
CA ILE A 59 1.39 1.90 -10.87
C ILE A 59 2.03 1.92 -9.49
N CYS A 60 1.56 1.05 -8.61
CA CYS A 60 2.18 0.75 -7.34
C CYS A 60 3.01 -0.53 -7.47
N ILE A 61 4.27 -0.48 -7.09
CA ILE A 61 5.12 -1.67 -6.97
C ILE A 61 5.50 -1.84 -5.50
N THR A 62 5.03 -2.92 -4.89
CA THR A 62 5.36 -3.31 -3.52
C THR A 62 6.44 -4.39 -3.56
N ARG A 63 7.55 -4.11 -2.86
CA ARG A 63 8.63 -5.09 -2.68
C ARG A 63 8.27 -6.04 -1.54
N GLN A 64 8.88 -7.22 -1.55
CA GLN A 64 8.71 -8.23 -0.51
C GLN A 64 8.89 -7.67 0.91
N GLN A 65 9.97 -6.93 1.15
CA GLN A 65 10.27 -6.32 2.45
C GLN A 65 9.24 -5.28 2.92
N ASP A 66 8.41 -4.78 1.98
CA ASP A 66 7.38 -3.77 2.22
C ASP A 66 5.97 -4.39 2.21
N PHE A 67 5.89 -5.73 2.32
CA PHE A 67 4.64 -6.49 2.39
C PHE A 67 4.67 -7.45 3.57
N ALA A 68 3.56 -7.54 4.31
CA ALA A 68 3.39 -8.50 5.38
C ALA A 68 1.98 -9.07 5.36
N PHE A 69 1.86 -10.38 5.58
CA PHE A 69 0.59 -11.05 5.83
C PHE A 69 0.59 -11.57 7.27
N ILE A 70 -0.40 -11.15 8.05
CA ILE A 70 -0.53 -11.42 9.46
C ILE A 70 -1.81 -12.20 9.68
N ILE A 71 -1.70 -13.37 10.30
CA ILE A 71 -2.84 -14.18 10.69
C ILE A 71 -3.04 -13.97 12.20
N PRO A 72 -4.24 -13.57 12.68
CA PRO A 72 -4.47 -13.39 14.10
C PRO A 72 -4.27 -14.73 14.82
N GLN A 73 -3.56 -14.71 15.95
CA GLN A 73 -3.32 -15.88 16.80
C GLN A 73 -4.58 -16.40 17.51
N GLN A 74 -5.78 -15.98 17.10
CA GLN A 74 -7.01 -16.50 17.66
C GLN A 74 -7.29 -17.89 17.07
N THR A 75 -6.67 -18.91 17.66
CA THR A 75 -7.19 -20.28 17.63
C THR A 75 -8.54 -20.30 18.35
N SER A 76 -9.57 -19.68 17.76
CA SER A 76 -10.93 -20.12 18.01
C SER A 76 -11.12 -21.37 17.17
N ILE A 77 -10.61 -22.49 17.69
CA ILE A 77 -11.03 -23.82 17.27
C ILE A 77 -12.55 -23.81 17.49
N VAL A 78 -13.32 -23.66 16.41
CA VAL A 78 -14.73 -24.01 16.44
C VAL A 78 -14.75 -25.53 16.54
N PRO A 79 -15.16 -26.13 17.68
CA PRO A 79 -15.26 -27.57 17.79
C PRO A 79 -16.56 -27.98 17.07
N GLY A 80 -16.42 -28.71 15.97
CA GLY A 80 -17.51 -29.31 15.22
C GLY A 80 -17.56 -28.74 13.80
N SER A 81 -17.40 -29.52 12.74
CA SER A 81 -17.64 -30.94 12.57
C SER A 81 -16.69 -31.52 11.54
N GLU A 82 -16.50 -32.82 11.65
CA GLU A 82 -15.72 -33.72 10.82
C GLU A 82 -15.59 -33.35 9.32
N ALA A 83 -14.40 -33.67 8.78
CA ALA A 83 -14.17 -34.06 7.40
C ALA A 83 -14.52 -33.04 6.30
N PHE A 84 -13.53 -32.19 5.96
CA PHE A 84 -13.31 -31.87 4.55
C PHE A 84 -11.87 -32.23 4.17
N SER A 85 -11.72 -33.49 3.79
CA SER A 85 -10.65 -34.03 2.98
C SER A 85 -10.58 -33.31 1.63
N GLY A 86 -9.65 -32.37 1.52
CA GLY A 86 -9.13 -31.80 0.27
C GLY A 86 -7.61 -31.62 0.42
N PRO A 87 -6.83 -31.43 -0.67
CA PRO A 87 -5.37 -31.38 -0.61
C PRO A 87 -4.85 -30.01 -0.11
N GLY A 88 -5.57 -29.39 0.82
CA GLY A 88 -5.16 -28.19 1.55
C GLY A 88 -4.66 -28.57 2.94
N LEU A 89 -3.79 -27.74 3.51
CA LEU A 89 -3.22 -27.97 4.84
C LEU A 89 -4.37 -28.07 5.85
N GLY A 90 -4.65 -29.29 6.35
CA GLY A 90 -5.79 -29.65 7.22
C GLY A 90 -5.83 -29.00 8.60
N LEU A 91 -5.22 -27.81 8.74
CA LEU A 91 -5.34 -26.91 9.85
C LEU A 91 -6.73 -26.26 9.76
N GLY A 92 -7.49 -26.23 10.86
CA GLY A 92 -8.76 -25.49 10.95
C GLY A 92 -8.55 -23.97 10.89
N LEU A 93 -7.86 -23.48 9.86
CA LEU A 93 -7.49 -22.09 9.64
C LEU A 93 -8.74 -21.31 9.29
N ASN A 94 -8.97 -20.25 10.04
CA ASN A 94 -9.94 -19.24 9.71
C ASN A 94 -9.17 -17.93 9.48
N LEU A 95 -9.18 -17.45 8.24
CA LEU A 95 -8.51 -16.19 7.89
C LEU A 95 -9.29 -14.94 8.31
N LEU A 96 -10.42 -15.07 9.02
CA LEU A 96 -11.15 -13.93 9.55
C LEU A 96 -10.26 -13.09 10.46
N GLY A 97 -10.18 -11.79 10.17
CA GLY A 97 -9.32 -10.86 10.91
C GLY A 97 -7.84 -10.94 10.52
N SER A 98 -7.44 -11.80 9.57
CA SER A 98 -6.12 -11.71 8.96
C SER A 98 -5.94 -10.37 8.28
N SER A 99 -4.72 -9.83 8.33
CA SER A 99 -4.41 -8.56 7.71
C SER A 99 -3.22 -8.63 6.78
N THR A 100 -3.31 -7.89 5.67
CA THR A 100 -2.20 -7.64 4.75
C THR A 100 -1.79 -6.19 4.89
N ILE A 101 -0.53 -5.95 5.21
CA ILE A 101 0.06 -4.61 5.30
C ILE A 101 0.99 -4.44 4.10
N GLN A 102 0.88 -3.32 3.40
CA GLN A 102 1.71 -3.04 2.23
C GLN A 102 2.19 -1.59 2.18
N SER A 103 3.36 -1.38 1.55
CA SER A 103 3.94 -0.05 1.31
C SER A 103 4.74 -0.01 0.00
N GLY A 104 4.06 0.23 -1.12
CA GLY A 104 4.69 0.31 -2.43
C GLY A 104 5.14 1.71 -2.84
N GLY A 105 6.04 1.80 -3.80
CA GLY A 105 6.35 3.05 -4.51
C GLY A 105 5.33 3.31 -5.62
N ILE A 106 5.02 4.58 -5.89
CA ILE A 106 4.12 5.00 -6.97
C ILE A 106 4.91 5.52 -8.15
N TYR A 107 4.54 5.06 -9.35
CA TYR A 107 5.19 5.38 -10.62
C TYR A 107 4.15 5.73 -11.68
N ASP A 108 4.59 6.45 -12.71
CA ASP A 108 3.77 6.66 -13.91
C ASP A 108 3.65 5.34 -14.69
N PRO A 109 2.44 4.95 -15.13
CA PRO A 109 2.27 3.79 -16.01
C PRO A 109 3.13 3.81 -17.28
N ALA A 110 3.55 4.98 -17.76
CA ALA A 110 4.42 5.11 -18.93
C ALA A 110 5.86 4.64 -18.67
N ASP A 111 6.33 4.70 -17.42
CA ASP A 111 7.72 4.41 -17.05
C ASP A 111 7.93 2.98 -16.53
N VAL A 112 6.84 2.25 -16.28
CA VAL A 112 6.89 0.85 -15.82
C VAL A 112 6.54 -0.10 -16.96
N GLN A 113 7.51 -0.93 -17.35
CA GLN A 113 7.27 -2.03 -18.28
C GLN A 113 7.03 -3.34 -17.53
N ILE A 114 5.82 -3.89 -17.66
CA ILE A 114 5.48 -5.24 -17.18
C ILE A 114 5.75 -6.22 -18.32
N VAL A 115 6.55 -7.24 -18.03
CA VAL A 115 6.92 -8.29 -18.99
C VAL A 115 6.36 -9.63 -18.55
N ASP A 116 5.97 -10.44 -19.52
CA ASP A 116 5.60 -11.82 -19.26
C ASP A 116 6.84 -12.58 -18.74
N ARG A 117 6.70 -13.16 -17.54
CA ARG A 117 7.64 -14.07 -16.91
C ARG A 117 6.95 -15.40 -16.73
N LEU A 118 7.00 -16.21 -17.78
CA LEU A 118 6.44 -17.56 -17.83
C LEU A 118 7.25 -18.58 -16.99
N GLY A 119 8.05 -18.12 -16.02
CA GLY A 119 9.06 -18.95 -15.35
C GLY A 119 10.16 -19.45 -16.30
N THR A 120 10.24 -18.95 -17.54
CA THR A 120 11.20 -19.42 -18.55
C THR A 120 12.56 -18.74 -18.49
N SER A 121 12.70 -17.66 -17.71
CA SER A 121 13.95 -16.91 -17.57
C SER A 121 14.91 -17.60 -16.60
N ALA A 122 16.21 -17.59 -16.92
CA ALA A 122 17.26 -18.05 -16.02
C ALA A 122 17.31 -17.24 -14.69
N ALA A 123 16.77 -16.03 -14.68
CA ALA A 123 16.66 -15.20 -13.47
C ALA A 123 15.56 -15.69 -12.51
N ASP A 124 14.70 -16.60 -12.95
CA ASP A 124 13.64 -17.21 -12.14
C ASP A 124 14.02 -18.64 -11.71
N ASN A 125 15.27 -19.07 -11.97
CA ASN A 125 15.82 -20.35 -11.49
C ASN A 125 16.31 -20.17 -10.05
N PHE A 126 15.72 -20.93 -9.13
CA PHE A 126 16.11 -20.98 -7.71
C PHE A 126 17.06 -22.15 -7.40
N ASP A 127 17.70 -22.69 -8.43
CA ASP A 127 18.58 -23.85 -8.33
C ASP A 127 19.87 -23.46 -7.59
N ASP A 128 19.97 -23.83 -6.32
CA ASP A 128 21.07 -23.51 -5.41
C ASP A 128 22.12 -24.61 -5.34
N GLY A 129 22.37 -25.31 -6.46
CA GLY A 129 23.56 -26.14 -6.67
C GLY A 129 23.77 -27.35 -5.73
N GLU A 130 22.93 -27.53 -4.71
CA GLU A 130 23.02 -28.61 -3.73
C GLU A 130 21.71 -29.44 -3.79
N ASP A 131 21.81 -30.59 -4.44
CA ASP A 131 20.87 -31.74 -4.50
C ASP A 131 19.54 -31.62 -3.73
N PHE A 132 18.41 -31.81 -4.44
CA PHE A 132 17.36 -32.75 -4.00
C PHE A 132 16.35 -33.17 -5.09
N ILE A 133 16.32 -32.54 -6.27
CA ILE A 133 15.48 -32.98 -7.40
C ILE A 133 16.31 -33.00 -8.68
N ARG A 134 17.02 -34.11 -8.90
CA ARG A 134 17.73 -34.39 -10.17
C ARG A 134 16.70 -34.44 -11.30
N ASP A 135 16.70 -33.40 -12.15
CA ASP A 135 16.22 -33.35 -13.55
C ASP A 135 15.15 -32.28 -13.88
N LYS A 136 14.76 -31.38 -12.96
CA LYS A 136 13.84 -30.27 -13.30
C LYS A 136 14.29 -28.94 -12.70
N GLU A 137 14.55 -27.96 -13.56
CA GLU A 137 14.88 -26.57 -13.16
C GLU A 137 13.78 -26.02 -12.25
N GLN A 138 14.14 -25.62 -11.03
CA GLN A 138 13.24 -24.99 -10.07
C GLN A 138 12.93 -23.55 -10.51
N ARG A 139 11.88 -23.40 -11.33
CA ARG A 139 11.45 -22.13 -11.91
C ARG A 139 10.31 -21.53 -11.08
N GLY A 140 10.49 -20.32 -10.57
CA GLY A 140 9.46 -19.63 -9.80
C GLY A 140 8.25 -19.25 -10.67
N GLN A 141 7.04 -19.50 -10.16
CA GLN A 141 5.81 -19.04 -10.78
C GLN A 141 5.24 -17.83 -10.03
N PHE A 142 4.83 -16.81 -10.79
CA PHE A 142 4.27 -15.58 -10.22
C PHE A 142 2.81 -15.43 -10.61
N ALA A 143 2.01 -14.84 -9.71
CA ALA A 143 0.62 -14.56 -10.02
C ALA A 143 0.53 -13.61 -11.23
N GLY A 144 -0.32 -13.97 -12.19
CA GLY A 144 -0.44 -13.25 -13.46
C GLY A 144 0.68 -13.52 -14.47
N GLN A 145 1.63 -14.42 -14.19
CA GLN A 145 2.77 -14.80 -15.04
C GLN A 145 3.57 -13.60 -15.58
N ARG A 146 3.59 -12.52 -14.81
CA ARG A 146 4.14 -11.23 -15.21
C ARG A 146 4.91 -10.65 -14.06
N GLN A 147 5.94 -9.88 -14.38
CA GLN A 147 6.71 -9.11 -13.40
C GLN A 147 7.18 -7.80 -14.05
N PRO A 148 7.44 -6.74 -13.26
CA PRO A 148 8.11 -5.56 -13.79
C PRO A 148 9.50 -5.95 -14.32
N LYS A 149 9.86 -5.45 -15.51
CA LYS A 149 11.16 -5.70 -16.14
C LYS A 149 12.30 -5.13 -15.30
N PHE A 150 12.07 -3.93 -14.77
CA PHE A 150 12.93 -3.24 -13.83
C PHE A 150 12.04 -2.41 -12.89
N ILE A 151 12.58 -2.02 -11.74
CA ILE A 151 11.88 -1.18 -10.78
C ILE A 151 12.61 0.16 -10.74
N PRO A 152 11.95 1.28 -11.12
CA PRO A 152 12.54 2.60 -10.98
C PRO A 152 12.90 2.91 -9.52
N GLN A 153 13.76 3.90 -9.31
CA GLN A 153 14.06 4.33 -7.95
C GLN A 153 12.81 4.94 -7.30
N LYS A 154 12.43 4.43 -6.13
CA LYS A 154 11.28 4.94 -5.37
C LYS A 154 11.54 6.38 -4.93
N ASP A 155 10.65 7.30 -5.29
CA ASP A 155 10.61 8.64 -4.70
C ASP A 155 9.96 8.56 -3.31
N PRO A 156 10.60 9.08 -2.25
CA PRO A 156 10.07 9.01 -0.89
C PRO A 156 8.76 9.77 -0.70
N GLY A 157 8.43 10.72 -1.58
CA GLY A 157 7.17 11.45 -1.58
C GLY A 157 6.02 10.75 -2.33
N PHE A 158 6.31 9.68 -3.08
CA PHE A 158 5.34 8.96 -3.89
C PHE A 158 5.23 7.49 -3.46
N PHE A 159 4.22 7.21 -2.64
CA PHE A 159 4.02 5.87 -2.11
C PHE A 159 2.55 5.56 -1.89
N PHE A 160 2.25 4.27 -1.83
CA PHE A 160 0.95 3.75 -1.52
C PHE A 160 1.08 2.76 -0.39
N ASN A 161 0.52 3.09 0.76
CA ASN A 161 0.59 2.24 1.94
C ASN A 161 -0.76 2.04 2.59
N GLY A 162 -0.87 0.99 3.38
CA GLY A 162 -2.06 0.73 4.17
C GLY A 162 -2.21 -0.72 4.55
N GLU A 163 -3.39 -1.03 5.05
CA GLU A 163 -3.74 -2.32 5.59
C GLU A 163 -5.09 -2.77 5.03
N CYS A 164 -5.19 -4.03 4.64
CA CYS A 164 -6.46 -4.71 4.44
C CYS A 164 -6.67 -5.74 5.52
N VAL A 165 -7.90 -5.85 6.01
CA VAL A 165 -8.33 -6.87 6.96
C VAL A 165 -9.39 -7.73 6.31
N ALA A 166 -9.26 -9.05 6.41
CA ALA A 166 -10.27 -10.00 5.99
C ALA A 166 -11.50 -9.89 6.92
N THR A 167 -12.60 -9.40 6.39
CA THR A 167 -13.87 -9.21 7.12
C THR A 167 -14.80 -10.41 6.99
N GLN A 168 -14.55 -11.27 6.00
CA GLN A 168 -15.27 -12.52 5.79
C GLN A 168 -14.28 -13.56 5.27
N ALA A 169 -14.35 -14.77 5.82
CA ALA A 169 -13.52 -15.90 5.41
C ALA A 169 -14.29 -17.21 5.53
N ALA A 170 -13.90 -18.20 4.73
CA ALA A 170 -14.33 -19.58 4.83
C ALA A 170 -13.10 -20.47 4.68
N GLY A 171 -12.64 -21.06 5.79
CA GLY A 171 -11.38 -21.78 5.82
C GLY A 171 -10.19 -20.87 5.43
N GLU A 172 -9.42 -21.36 4.47
CA GLU A 172 -8.28 -20.66 3.84
C GLU A 172 -8.69 -19.57 2.84
N GLN A 173 -9.97 -19.46 2.49
CA GLN A 173 -10.42 -18.50 1.50
C GLN A 173 -10.91 -17.22 2.18
N ILE A 174 -10.32 -16.08 1.81
CA ILE A 174 -10.89 -14.77 2.09
C ILE A 174 -12.09 -14.62 1.14
N LEU A 175 -13.22 -14.18 1.67
CA LEU A 175 -14.45 -13.93 0.90
C LEU A 175 -14.76 -12.44 0.78
N GLY A 176 -14.25 -11.65 1.70
CA GLY A 176 -14.43 -10.21 1.77
C GLY A 176 -13.35 -9.58 2.62
N HIS A 177 -12.94 -8.38 2.23
CA HIS A 177 -11.94 -7.61 2.95
C HIS A 177 -12.32 -6.13 3.00
N SER A 178 -11.74 -5.40 3.93
CA SER A 178 -11.80 -3.95 4.01
C SER A 178 -10.40 -3.41 4.21
N CYS A 179 -10.08 -2.36 3.47
CA CYS A 179 -8.77 -1.75 3.42
C CYS A 179 -8.84 -0.26 3.70
N ILE A 180 -7.81 0.23 4.38
CA ILE A 180 -7.54 1.66 4.54
C ILE A 180 -6.18 1.91 3.92
N PHE A 181 -6.15 2.78 2.92
CA PHE A 181 -4.93 3.14 2.21
C PHE A 181 -4.68 4.64 2.23
N ASN A 182 -3.40 5.01 2.18
CA ASN A 182 -2.96 6.35 1.81
C ASN A 182 -2.23 6.28 0.48
N LEU A 183 -2.68 7.09 -0.47
CA LEU A 183 -1.99 7.32 -1.73
C LEU A 183 -1.31 8.70 -1.68
N CYS A 184 0.00 8.71 -1.45
CA CYS A 184 0.78 9.93 -1.37
C CYS A 184 1.43 10.25 -2.73
N LEU A 185 1.23 11.49 -3.19
CA LEU A 185 1.59 11.95 -4.52
C LEU A 185 2.40 13.25 -4.43
N GLY A 186 3.46 13.22 -3.62
CA GLY A 186 4.43 14.30 -3.49
C GLY A 186 4.38 15.05 -2.15
N GLY A 187 4.96 16.25 -2.15
CA GLY A 187 5.08 17.08 -0.94
C GLY A 187 5.89 16.40 0.16
N GLY A 188 6.91 15.59 -0.18
CA GLY A 188 7.69 14.83 0.79
C GLY A 188 6.90 13.74 1.54
N GLY A 189 5.75 13.32 1.01
CA GLY A 189 4.88 12.33 1.64
C GLY A 189 3.74 12.94 2.48
N TYR A 190 3.52 14.26 2.39
CA TYR A 190 2.44 14.94 3.11
C TYR A 190 1.19 15.19 2.25
N ASN A 191 1.29 15.06 0.93
CA ASN A 191 0.14 15.18 0.02
C ASN A 191 -0.44 13.80 -0.24
N CYS A 192 -1.40 13.37 0.58
CA CYS A 192 -1.96 12.02 0.48
C CYS A 192 -3.49 12.03 0.34
N LEU A 193 -4.01 11.06 -0.40
CA LEU A 193 -5.43 10.74 -0.47
C LEU A 193 -5.72 9.60 0.52
N ALA A 194 -6.75 9.77 1.33
CA ALA A 194 -7.23 8.75 2.26
C ALA A 194 -8.34 7.93 1.57
N ILE A 195 -8.09 6.63 1.43
CA ILE A 195 -8.92 5.73 0.64
C ILE A 195 -9.44 4.64 1.55
N TYR A 196 -10.75 4.42 1.51
CA TYR A 196 -11.38 3.23 2.07
C TYR A 196 -11.79 2.33 0.92
N ALA A 197 -11.26 1.12 0.86
CA ALA A 197 -11.54 0.17 -0.20
C ALA A 197 -12.04 -1.15 0.39
N GLY A 198 -12.81 -1.91 -0.35
CA GLY A 198 -13.33 -3.17 0.16
C GLY A 198 -14.51 -3.66 -0.65
N SER A 199 -14.54 -4.97 -0.88
CA SER A 199 -15.60 -5.62 -1.60
C SER A 199 -15.59 -7.12 -1.34
N LYS A 200 -16.47 -7.85 -2.05
CA LYS A 200 -16.34 -9.30 -2.18
C LYS A 200 -14.97 -9.61 -2.79
N PHE A 201 -14.15 -10.33 -2.06
CA PHE A 201 -12.76 -10.60 -2.38
C PHE A 201 -12.50 -12.08 -2.18
N VAL A 202 -12.95 -12.88 -3.14
CA VAL A 202 -12.79 -14.35 -3.11
C VAL A 202 -11.38 -14.68 -3.54
N PHE A 203 -10.51 -14.96 -2.57
CA PHE A 203 -9.09 -15.16 -2.80
C PHE A 203 -8.49 -16.09 -1.74
N ASN A 204 -7.71 -17.08 -2.16
CA ASN A 204 -6.93 -17.93 -1.25
C ASN A 204 -5.46 -17.47 -1.29
N PRO A 205 -4.94 -16.83 -0.22
CA PRO A 205 -3.54 -16.42 -0.19
C PRO A 205 -2.59 -17.63 -0.24
N PHE A 206 -2.97 -18.80 0.30
CA PHE A 206 -2.10 -19.98 0.32
C PHE A 206 -1.96 -20.67 -1.05
N GLU A 207 -2.76 -20.30 -2.05
CA GLU A 207 -2.54 -20.73 -3.44
C GLU A 207 -1.39 -19.95 -4.12
N GLN A 208 -0.81 -18.94 -3.45
CA GLN A 208 0.31 -18.14 -3.95
C GLN A 208 1.67 -18.79 -3.70
N VAL A 209 1.80 -20.10 -3.92
CA VAL A 209 3.05 -20.83 -3.64
C VAL A 209 4.07 -20.67 -4.77
N LEU A 210 5.34 -20.52 -4.39
CA LEU A 210 6.48 -20.47 -5.31
C LEU A 210 6.70 -21.81 -6.03
N PHE A 211 6.41 -22.91 -5.33
CA PHE A 211 6.39 -24.28 -5.83
C PHE A 211 5.13 -24.95 -5.28
N SER A 212 4.22 -25.44 -6.12
CA SER A 212 3.18 -26.36 -5.65
C SER A 212 3.64 -27.79 -5.89
N SER A 213 3.50 -28.65 -4.87
CA SER A 213 3.72 -30.10 -5.01
C SER A 213 2.82 -30.72 -6.08
N THR A 214 1.66 -30.11 -6.38
CA THR A 214 0.76 -30.48 -7.49
C THR A 214 1.11 -29.84 -8.83
N THR A 215 2.08 -28.91 -8.88
CA THR A 215 2.61 -28.30 -10.11
C THR A 215 3.85 -29.03 -10.62
N PHE A 216 4.46 -29.85 -9.74
CA PHE A 216 5.60 -30.71 -10.04
C PHE A 216 5.30 -32.18 -9.76
N ASP A 217 4.02 -32.54 -9.67
CA ASP A 217 3.59 -33.79 -9.05
C ASP A 217 4.30 -34.98 -9.65
N ILE A 218 4.65 -35.86 -8.72
CA ILE A 218 4.85 -37.28 -8.88
C ILE A 218 3.99 -37.76 -10.07
N ASP A 219 4.69 -38.10 -11.14
CA ASP A 219 4.29 -38.86 -12.32
C ASP A 219 3.22 -38.34 -13.31
N ASP A 220 2.37 -37.34 -13.07
CA ASP A 220 1.24 -37.12 -14.02
C ASP A 220 0.76 -35.68 -14.38
N PHE A 221 1.39 -34.58 -13.94
CA PHE A 221 0.98 -33.22 -14.35
C PHE A 221 2.06 -32.44 -15.12
N PRO A 222 1.72 -31.76 -16.24
CA PRO A 222 2.69 -30.96 -16.99
C PRO A 222 3.10 -29.73 -16.17
N ALA A 223 4.42 -29.55 -16.02
CA ALA A 223 5.01 -28.34 -15.43
C ALA A 223 4.39 -27.08 -16.06
N GLY A 224 3.84 -26.18 -15.25
CA GLY A 224 3.13 -24.97 -15.71
C GLY A 224 1.59 -25.04 -15.69
N ALA A 225 0.99 -26.10 -15.14
CA ALA A 225 -0.47 -26.27 -15.13
C ALA A 225 -1.23 -25.37 -14.12
N VAL A 226 -0.63 -25.01 -12.98
CA VAL A 226 -1.31 -24.23 -11.93
C VAL A 226 -0.62 -22.90 -11.69
N VAL A 227 -1.20 -21.87 -12.27
CA VAL A 227 -0.68 -20.51 -12.19
C VAL A 227 -1.36 -19.82 -11.02
N PRO A 228 -0.61 -19.21 -10.07
CA PRO A 228 -1.22 -18.50 -8.96
C PRO A 228 -2.21 -17.44 -9.47
N SER A 229 -3.42 -17.47 -8.92
CA SER A 229 -4.48 -16.56 -9.33
C SER A 229 -4.16 -15.14 -8.85
N LEU A 230 -4.47 -14.13 -9.68
CA LEU A 230 -4.39 -12.76 -9.20
C LEU A 230 -5.56 -12.48 -8.25
N PRO A 231 -5.34 -11.73 -7.16
CA PRO A 231 -6.43 -11.27 -6.34
C PRO A 231 -7.44 -10.46 -7.17
N PRO A 232 -8.76 -10.58 -6.90
CA PRO A 232 -9.77 -9.79 -7.58
C PRO A 232 -9.51 -8.29 -7.47
N SER A 233 -9.86 -7.52 -8.49
CA SER A 233 -9.89 -6.07 -8.39
C SER A 233 -10.99 -5.64 -7.43
N TYR A 234 -10.75 -4.58 -6.66
CA TYR A 234 -11.72 -4.07 -5.69
C TYR A 234 -11.82 -2.55 -5.76
N PRO A 235 -13.04 -2.00 -5.68
CA PRO A 235 -13.28 -0.56 -5.66
C PRO A 235 -13.01 0.02 -4.27
N GLY A 236 -12.81 1.33 -4.25
CA GLY A 236 -12.65 2.14 -3.06
C GLY A 236 -13.17 3.56 -3.26
N THR A 237 -13.33 4.25 -2.15
CA THR A 237 -13.82 5.62 -2.06
C THR A 237 -12.78 6.48 -1.37
N ILE A 238 -12.51 7.64 -1.96
CA ILE A 238 -11.68 8.69 -1.37
C ILE A 238 -12.59 9.49 -0.45
N PHE A 239 -12.29 9.46 0.85
CA PHE A 239 -13.09 10.15 1.87
C PHE A 239 -12.36 11.38 2.44
N GLY A 240 -11.18 11.69 1.93
CA GLY A 240 -10.44 12.89 2.29
C GLY A 240 -9.01 12.84 1.77
N GLY A 241 -8.22 13.81 2.24
CA GLY A 241 -6.79 13.87 1.96
C GLY A 241 -6.09 14.92 2.81
N THR A 242 -4.77 14.93 2.70
CA THR A 242 -3.86 15.82 3.42
C THR A 242 -3.10 16.72 2.44
N GLY A 243 -2.54 17.82 2.94
CA GLY A 243 -1.74 18.75 2.13
C GLY A 243 -2.54 19.35 0.98
N LEU A 244 -2.07 19.13 -0.26
CA LEU A 244 -2.76 19.59 -1.47
C LEU A 244 -4.10 18.89 -1.75
N PHE A 245 -4.35 17.73 -1.13
CA PHE A 245 -5.57 16.94 -1.33
C PHE A 245 -6.61 17.12 -0.22
N VAL A 246 -6.51 18.17 0.60
CA VAL A 246 -7.53 18.47 1.61
C VAL A 246 -8.88 18.72 0.94
N GLY A 247 -9.90 17.94 1.34
CA GLY A 247 -11.24 17.98 0.74
C GLY A 247 -11.39 17.16 -0.54
N ALA A 248 -10.41 16.32 -0.88
CA ALA A 248 -10.52 15.39 -1.99
C ALA A 248 -11.61 14.34 -1.70
N VAL A 249 -12.46 14.11 -2.70
CA VAL A 249 -13.53 13.10 -2.71
C VAL A 249 -13.54 12.48 -4.10
N GLY A 250 -13.84 11.19 -4.16
CA GLY A 250 -13.81 10.45 -5.41
C GLY A 250 -13.80 8.94 -5.21
N TYR A 251 -13.39 8.23 -6.24
CA TYR A 251 -13.36 6.77 -6.26
C TYR A 251 -12.00 6.27 -6.77
N VAL A 252 -11.65 5.07 -6.35
CA VAL A 252 -10.42 4.40 -6.73
C VAL A 252 -10.73 2.96 -7.09
N ASP A 253 -10.14 2.45 -8.16
CA ASP A 253 -10.12 1.01 -8.43
C ASP A 253 -8.71 0.48 -8.29
N VAL A 254 -8.54 -0.55 -7.45
CA VAL A 254 -7.26 -1.23 -7.26
C VAL A 254 -7.30 -2.55 -8.02
N ILE A 255 -6.36 -2.69 -8.97
CA ILE A 255 -6.27 -3.86 -9.85
C ILE A 255 -4.88 -4.46 -9.69
N THR A 256 -4.79 -5.69 -9.19
CA THR A 256 -3.51 -6.41 -9.12
C THR A 256 -3.14 -6.94 -10.50
N ILE A 257 -1.95 -6.61 -10.98
CA ILE A 257 -1.42 -7.05 -12.28
C ILE A 257 -0.45 -8.21 -12.11
N THR A 258 0.38 -8.15 -11.07
CA THR A 258 1.36 -9.19 -10.73
C THR A 258 1.32 -9.44 -9.23
N GLY A 259 1.53 -10.68 -8.82
CA GLY A 259 1.69 -11.04 -7.41
C GLY A 259 3.10 -11.51 -7.09
N SER A 260 3.47 -11.40 -5.81
CA SER A 260 4.59 -12.14 -5.24
C SER A 260 4.12 -13.51 -4.77
N THR A 261 5.06 -14.43 -4.59
CA THR A 261 4.78 -15.71 -3.94
C THR A 261 4.70 -15.51 -2.44
N LEU A 262 3.83 -16.20 -1.72
CA LEU A 262 3.89 -16.20 -0.25
C LEU A 262 4.94 -17.21 0.22
N THR A 263 5.64 -16.88 1.31
CA THR A 263 6.39 -17.88 2.06
C THR A 263 5.40 -18.89 2.65
N PRO A 264 5.58 -20.20 2.43
CA PRO A 264 4.75 -21.22 3.08
C PRO A 264 4.66 -20.98 4.58
N ALA A 265 3.45 -21.10 5.14
CA ALA A 265 3.24 -21.04 6.57
C ALA A 265 3.87 -22.28 7.24
N VAL A 266 4.71 -22.07 8.25
CA VAL A 266 5.28 -23.14 9.06
C VAL A 266 4.25 -23.49 10.14
N ALA A 267 3.77 -24.74 10.13
CA ALA A 267 3.15 -25.34 11.30
C ALA A 267 4.26 -26.08 12.06
N ASP A 268 4.59 -25.59 13.25
CA ASP A 268 5.46 -26.30 14.18
C ASP A 268 4.63 -27.39 14.87
N ASP A 269 4.40 -28.50 14.16
CA ASP A 269 4.01 -29.76 14.79
C ASP A 269 5.08 -30.81 14.46
N ASP A 270 5.55 -31.50 15.50
CA ASP A 270 6.73 -32.37 15.57
C ASP A 270 6.73 -33.61 14.64
N ASP A 271 5.79 -33.74 13.69
CA ASP A 271 5.66 -34.90 12.81
C ASP A 271 5.66 -34.49 11.32
N ASP A 272 6.85 -34.61 10.70
CA ASP A 272 7.17 -34.88 9.28
C ASP A 272 6.42 -34.19 8.11
N SER A 273 5.48 -33.29 8.36
CA SER A 273 4.77 -32.50 7.33
C SER A 273 5.38 -31.09 7.21
N ILE A 274 6.70 -31.05 7.17
CA ILE A 274 7.44 -29.80 7.01
C ILE A 274 7.35 -29.38 5.53
N ILE A 275 6.45 -28.46 5.19
CA ILE A 275 6.67 -27.59 4.02
C ILE A 275 7.77 -26.62 4.43
N LYS A 276 9.00 -27.10 4.29
CA LYS A 276 10.22 -26.33 4.52
C LYS A 276 10.20 -25.26 3.45
N ALA A 277 9.84 -24.03 3.82
CA ALA A 277 10.05 -22.84 3.01
C ALA A 277 11.58 -22.61 2.87
N ARG A 278 12.27 -23.48 2.11
CA ARG A 278 13.70 -23.31 1.82
C ARG A 278 13.96 -22.08 0.95
N PHE A 279 12.92 -21.54 0.34
CA PHE A 279 13.02 -20.47 -0.63
C PHE A 279 12.39 -19.18 -0.08
N PRO A 280 13.08 -18.03 -0.21
CA PRO A 280 12.50 -16.73 0.12
C PRO A 280 11.28 -16.47 -0.79
N GLN A 281 10.30 -15.72 -0.29
CA GLN A 281 9.26 -15.15 -1.17
C GLN A 281 9.93 -14.40 -2.32
N ALA A 282 9.36 -14.50 -3.51
CA ALA A 282 9.92 -13.93 -4.72
C ALA A 282 8.87 -13.16 -5.50
N GLY A 283 9.35 -12.24 -6.34
CA GLY A 283 8.50 -11.40 -7.19
C GLY A 283 7.95 -10.17 -6.47
N TYR A 284 7.19 -9.39 -7.23
CA TYR A 284 6.66 -8.10 -6.82
C TYR A 284 5.14 -8.08 -6.96
N ILE A 285 4.49 -7.45 -5.99
CA ILE A 285 3.07 -7.12 -6.10
C ILE A 285 2.98 -5.82 -6.87
N THR A 286 2.41 -5.87 -8.07
CA THR A 286 2.18 -4.68 -8.90
C THR A 286 0.68 -4.42 -8.95
N GLN A 287 0.27 -3.23 -8.54
CA GLN A 287 -1.13 -2.82 -8.58
C GLN A 287 -1.30 -1.58 -9.46
N LYS A 288 -2.29 -1.59 -10.34
CA LYS A 288 -2.77 -0.38 -11.01
C LYS A 288 -3.85 0.26 -10.16
N ILE A 289 -3.64 1.52 -9.82
CA ILE A 289 -4.55 2.32 -9.01
C ILE A 289 -5.16 3.37 -9.93
N ASN A 290 -6.41 3.16 -10.34
CA ASN A 290 -7.14 4.15 -11.13
C ASN A 290 -7.85 5.10 -10.17
N VAL A 291 -7.53 6.38 -10.25
CA VAL A 291 -7.98 7.39 -9.29
C VAL A 291 -8.85 8.40 -10.02
N VAL A 292 -10.05 8.64 -9.52
CA VAL A 292 -11.00 9.63 -10.03
C VAL A 292 -11.38 10.57 -8.89
N THR A 293 -11.06 11.85 -8.98
CA THR A 293 -11.27 12.81 -7.87
C THR A 293 -11.73 14.19 -8.35
N ASN A 294 -12.24 14.99 -7.42
CA ASN A 294 -12.56 16.41 -7.60
C ASN A 294 -11.33 17.36 -7.49
N VAL A 295 -10.13 16.83 -7.26
CA VAL A 295 -8.88 17.59 -7.13
C VAL A 295 -7.87 17.15 -8.21
N PRO A 296 -7.07 18.06 -8.79
CA PRO A 296 -6.07 17.71 -9.79
C PRO A 296 -5.03 16.72 -9.26
N LEU A 297 -4.69 15.75 -10.11
CA LEU A 297 -3.76 14.66 -9.81
C LEU A 297 -2.40 14.88 -10.51
N PRO A 298 -1.27 14.94 -9.77
CA PRO A 298 0.04 15.16 -10.35
C PRO A 298 0.53 13.94 -11.13
N VAL A 299 1.56 14.15 -11.96
CA VAL A 299 2.30 13.07 -12.61
C VAL A 299 3.20 12.40 -11.55
N ALA A 300 3.26 11.07 -11.56
CA ALA A 300 4.20 10.34 -10.72
C ALA A 300 5.59 10.35 -11.37
N PRO A 301 6.68 10.36 -10.58
CA PRO A 301 8.05 10.36 -11.09
C PRO A 301 8.48 8.99 -11.62
#